data_AF-A0A7K2NYL7-F1
#
_entry.id   AF-A0A7K2NYL7-F1
#
_cell.length_a   1.000
_cell.length_b   1.000
_cell.length_c   1.000
_cell.angle_alpha   90.00
_cell.angle_beta   90.00
_cell.angle_gamma   90.00
#
_symmetry.space_group_name_H-M   'P 1'
#
loop_
_entity.id
_entity.type
_entity.pdbx_description
1 polymer ?
#
loop_
_entity_poly.entity_id
_entity_poly.type
_entity_poly.pdbx_seq_one_letter_code
_entity_poly.pdbx_strand_id
1 'polypeptide(L)'
;LFAPYWRSDARGAIVGLARYNDNAHLARATLEAICYQSRDVVVAMEQDSSVHLDVLRVDGGVTANDLCMQIQADVLGVPVSRPVVAETTALGAAYAAGLATGFWRDTDELRTHWSESRRWEPQWSEERRAEGYAGWKMAVERTLDWVKVPES
;
A
#
# COMPACT_ATOMS: atom_id res chain seq x y z
N LEU A 1 -5.60 -11.18 10.00
CA LEU A 1 -4.56 -10.26 9.49
C LEU A 1 -3.77 -10.99 8.42
N PHE A 2 -3.69 -10.41 7.22
CA PHE A 2 -3.04 -11.03 6.07
C PHE A 2 -1.51 -10.89 6.14
N ALA A 3 -0.83 -11.06 5.01
CA ALA A 3 0.60 -10.89 4.87
C ALA A 3 1.11 -9.58 5.51
N PRO A 4 2.33 -9.58 6.07
CA PRO A 4 3.21 -10.72 6.31
C PRO A 4 2.87 -11.53 7.58
N TYR A 5 1.81 -11.15 8.31
CA TYR A 5 1.53 -11.70 9.64
C TYR A 5 0.86 -13.07 9.63
N TRP A 6 -0.08 -13.29 8.71
CA TRP A 6 -0.83 -14.55 8.57
C TRP A 6 -1.52 -15.02 9.87
N ARG A 7 -2.14 -14.07 10.58
CA ARG A 7 -2.78 -14.28 11.89
C ARG A 7 -4.31 -14.26 11.78
N SER A 8 -4.95 -15.43 11.79
CA SER A 8 -6.42 -15.57 11.70
C SER A 8 -7.16 -15.19 13.00
N ASP A 9 -6.43 -15.16 14.10
CA ASP A 9 -6.86 -14.77 15.43
C ASP A 9 -7.01 -13.25 15.60
N ALA A 10 -6.36 -12.46 14.75
CA ALA A 10 -6.35 -11.01 14.88
C ALA A 10 -7.72 -10.35 14.60
N ARG A 11 -8.04 -9.23 15.27
CA ARG A 11 -9.24 -8.41 15.00
C ARG A 11 -8.93 -6.92 14.89
N GLY A 12 -9.76 -6.21 14.13
CA GLY A 12 -9.64 -4.76 13.98
C GLY A 12 -9.75 -4.04 15.32
N ALA A 13 -8.83 -3.13 15.58
CA ALA A 13 -8.79 -2.33 16.79
C ALA A 13 -8.42 -0.88 16.46
N ILE A 14 -8.90 0.04 17.29
CA ILE A 14 -8.45 1.44 17.31
C ILE A 14 -7.79 1.64 18.67
N VAL A 15 -6.53 2.07 18.67
CA VAL A 15 -5.72 2.28 19.87
C VAL A 15 -5.22 3.72 19.96
N GLY A 16 -4.84 4.17 21.16
CA GLY A 16 -4.28 5.51 21.36
C GLY A 16 -5.30 6.65 21.43
N LEU A 17 -6.57 6.35 21.74
CA LEU A 17 -7.61 7.37 21.89
C LEU A 17 -7.45 8.16 23.19
N ALA A 18 -7.59 9.47 23.08
CA ALA A 18 -7.65 10.46 24.13
C ALA A 18 -8.81 11.43 23.89
N ARG A 19 -9.14 12.26 24.89
CA ARG A 19 -10.32 13.15 24.87
C ARG A 19 -10.33 14.16 23.71
N TYR A 20 -9.18 14.50 23.15
CA TYR A 20 -9.06 15.46 22.06
C TYR A 20 -9.23 14.82 20.66
N ASN A 21 -9.29 13.50 20.56
CA ASN A 21 -9.49 12.86 19.26
C ASN A 21 -10.92 13.05 18.76
N ASP A 22 -11.05 13.17 17.44
CA ASP A 22 -12.30 13.35 16.73
C ASP A 22 -12.36 12.48 15.47
N ASN A 23 -13.43 12.64 14.69
CA ASN A 23 -13.63 11.87 13.46
C ASN A 23 -12.54 12.13 12.41
N ALA A 24 -11.91 13.31 12.39
CA ALA A 24 -10.83 13.62 11.45
C ALA A 24 -9.58 12.81 11.79
N HIS A 25 -9.26 12.66 13.09
CA HIS A 25 -8.16 11.78 13.53
C HIS A 25 -8.41 10.32 13.14
N LEU A 26 -9.65 9.83 13.30
CA LEU A 26 -10.01 8.46 12.91
C LEU A 26 -9.92 8.24 11.39
N ALA A 27 -10.42 9.19 10.59
CA ALA A 27 -10.31 9.14 9.14
C ALA A 27 -8.85 9.14 8.68
N ARG A 28 -8.02 10.01 9.28
CA ARG A 28 -6.58 10.06 9.02
C ARG A 28 -5.88 8.76 9.38
N ALA A 29 -6.12 8.23 10.58
CA ALA A 29 -5.54 6.96 11.03
C ALA A 29 -5.97 5.77 10.16
N THR A 30 -7.18 5.80 9.59
CA THR A 30 -7.64 4.77 8.65
C THR A 30 -6.84 4.80 7.35
N LEU A 31 -6.56 5.99 6.80
CA LEU A 31 -5.70 6.11 5.61
C LEU A 31 -4.26 5.71 5.92
N GLU A 32 -3.72 6.12 7.06
CA GLU A 32 -2.38 5.74 7.50
C GLU A 32 -2.25 4.22 7.68
N ALA A 33 -3.28 3.55 8.23
CA ALA A 33 -3.30 2.10 8.39
C ALA A 33 -3.22 1.36 7.04
N ILE A 34 -3.85 1.88 5.99
CA ILE A 34 -3.70 1.34 4.62
C ILE A 34 -2.23 1.45 4.20
N CYS A 35 -1.62 2.62 4.38
CA CYS A 35 -0.25 2.88 3.95
C CYS A 35 0.80 2.05 4.72
N TYR A 36 0.59 1.87 6.02
CA TYR A 36 1.47 1.05 6.85
C TYR A 36 1.32 -0.45 6.56
N GLN A 37 0.13 -0.94 6.24
CA GLN A 37 -0.05 -2.32 5.77
C GLN A 37 0.67 -2.57 4.45
N SER A 38 0.59 -1.63 3.50
CA SER A 38 1.39 -1.71 2.26
C SER A 38 2.89 -1.76 2.58
N ARG A 39 3.37 -0.95 3.52
CA ARG A 39 4.78 -0.95 3.94
C ARG A 39 5.21 -2.27 4.57
N ASP A 40 4.39 -2.90 5.41
CA ASP A 40 4.72 -4.22 5.97
C ASP A 40 4.99 -5.25 4.86
N VAL A 41 4.19 -5.24 3.78
CA VAL A 41 4.37 -6.13 2.64
C VAL A 41 5.62 -5.77 1.84
N VAL A 42 5.85 -4.48 1.56
CA VAL A 42 7.06 -4.03 0.86
C VAL A 42 8.32 -4.46 1.63
N VAL A 43 8.38 -4.22 2.93
CA VAL A 43 9.53 -4.61 3.77
C VAL A 43 9.77 -6.13 3.71
N ALA A 44 8.72 -6.95 3.74
CA ALA A 44 8.87 -8.39 3.56
C ALA A 44 9.41 -8.77 2.17
N MET A 45 8.90 -8.13 1.11
CA MET A 45 9.37 -8.35 -0.26
C MET A 45 10.85 -7.97 -0.45
N GLU A 46 11.29 -6.85 0.13
CA GLU A 46 12.70 -6.44 0.07
C GLU A 46 13.62 -7.43 0.81
N GLN A 47 13.17 -7.94 1.96
CA GLN A 47 13.91 -8.96 2.72
C GLN A 47 14.08 -10.27 1.93
N ASP A 48 13.03 -10.71 1.24
CA ASP A 48 13.05 -11.97 0.48
C ASP A 48 13.81 -11.85 -0.86
N SER A 49 13.78 -10.68 -1.50
CA SER A 49 14.36 -10.48 -2.84
C SER A 49 15.74 -9.81 -2.85
N SER A 50 16.13 -9.13 -1.77
CA SER A 50 17.28 -8.21 -1.73
C SER A 50 17.22 -7.08 -2.79
N VAL A 51 16.04 -6.79 -3.33
CA VAL A 51 15.79 -5.68 -4.26
C VAL A 51 15.10 -4.55 -3.52
N HIS A 52 15.64 -3.35 -3.62
CA HIS A 52 15.02 -2.16 -3.05
C HIS A 52 13.94 -1.60 -3.98
N LEU A 53 12.83 -1.16 -3.39
CA LEU A 53 11.75 -0.53 -4.14
C LEU A 53 12.13 0.91 -4.52
N ASP A 54 12.34 1.20 -5.80
CA ASP A 54 12.67 2.57 -6.24
C ASP A 54 11.44 3.48 -6.39
N VAL A 55 10.29 2.92 -6.76
CA VAL A 55 9.02 3.64 -6.98
C VAL A 55 7.85 2.69 -6.79
N LEU A 56 6.84 3.11 -6.04
CA LEU A 56 5.58 2.37 -5.97
C LEU A 56 4.63 2.84 -7.07
N ARG A 57 4.36 1.99 -8.04
CA ARG A 57 3.28 2.20 -9.02
C ARG A 57 1.96 1.72 -8.43
N VAL A 58 0.93 2.55 -8.47
CA VAL A 58 -0.35 2.31 -7.80
C VAL A 58 -1.53 2.39 -8.75
N ASP A 59 -2.57 1.63 -8.47
CA ASP A 59 -3.85 1.63 -9.17
C ASP A 59 -5.02 1.26 -8.23
N GLY A 60 -6.25 1.28 -8.76
CA GLY A 60 -7.46 0.96 -8.01
C GLY A 60 -8.04 2.15 -7.25
N GLY A 61 -9.26 1.98 -6.74
CA GLY A 61 -10.11 3.09 -6.28
C GLY A 61 -9.53 3.98 -5.18
N VAL A 62 -8.78 3.41 -4.23
CA VAL A 62 -8.17 4.19 -3.12
C VAL A 62 -7.14 5.20 -3.62
N THR A 63 -6.53 4.96 -4.79
CA THR A 63 -5.50 5.82 -5.36
C THR A 63 -6.03 7.15 -5.89
N ALA A 64 -7.35 7.32 -5.97
CA ALA A 64 -7.99 8.60 -6.21
C ALA A 64 -7.84 9.58 -5.02
N ASN A 65 -7.52 9.09 -3.82
CA ASN A 65 -7.33 9.92 -2.64
C ASN A 65 -5.89 10.46 -2.56
N ASP A 66 -5.70 11.71 -2.97
CA ASP A 66 -4.39 12.38 -2.99
C ASP A 66 -3.69 12.40 -1.62
N LEU A 67 -4.45 12.50 -0.52
CA LEU A 67 -3.89 12.48 0.82
C LEU A 67 -3.32 11.10 1.15
N CYS A 68 -4.05 10.03 0.81
CA CYS A 68 -3.58 8.66 0.98
C CYS A 68 -2.32 8.40 0.17
N MET A 69 -2.24 8.91 -1.06
CA MET A 69 -1.06 8.74 -1.93
C MET A 69 0.16 9.49 -1.39
N GLN A 70 -0.03 10.70 -0.86
CA GLN A 70 1.06 11.43 -0.20
C GLN A 70 1.55 10.68 1.06
N ILE A 71 0.63 10.20 1.91
CA ILE A 71 0.99 9.40 3.09
C ILE A 71 1.75 8.14 2.67
N GLN A 72 1.32 7.46 1.60
CA GLN A 72 1.98 6.25 1.12
C GLN A 72 3.44 6.52 0.71
N ALA A 73 3.68 7.62 -0.02
CA ALA A 73 5.03 8.05 -0.38
C ALA A 73 5.85 8.38 0.86
N ASP A 74 5.29 9.16 1.79
CA ASP A 74 5.92 9.55 3.04
C ASP A 74 6.31 8.34 3.92
N VAL A 75 5.41 7.37 4.04
CA VAL A 75 5.56 6.16 4.86
C VAL A 75 6.58 5.20 4.27
N LEU A 76 6.65 5.07 2.93
CA LEU A 76 7.64 4.20 2.28
C LEU A 76 9.00 4.88 2.11
N GLY A 77 9.03 6.21 1.93
CA GLY A 77 10.25 6.93 1.61
C GLY A 77 10.66 6.88 0.14
N VAL A 78 9.74 6.47 -0.74
CA VAL A 78 9.96 6.35 -2.18
C VAL A 78 8.81 7.03 -2.93
N PRO A 79 9.02 7.48 -4.18
CA PRO A 79 7.97 8.08 -4.96
C PRO A 79 6.79 7.13 -5.17
N VAL A 80 5.58 7.68 -5.22
CA VAL A 80 4.35 6.97 -5.61
C VAL A 80 3.90 7.51 -6.96
N SER A 81 3.63 6.64 -7.92
CA SER A 81 3.25 6.99 -9.30
C SER A 81 1.91 6.37 -9.66
N ARG A 82 0.95 7.20 -10.08
CA ARG A 82 -0.37 6.77 -10.56
C ARG A 82 -0.47 6.98 -12.08
N PRO A 83 -0.88 5.96 -12.86
CA PRO A 83 -1.08 6.08 -14.29
C PRO A 83 -2.34 6.89 -14.64
N VAL A 84 -2.46 7.31 -15.90
CA VAL A 84 -3.69 7.91 -16.46
C VAL A 84 -4.84 6.90 -16.47
N VAL A 85 -4.56 5.64 -16.83
CA VAL A 85 -5.55 4.56 -16.79
C VAL A 85 -5.54 3.92 -15.41
N ALA A 86 -6.52 4.29 -14.57
CA ALA A 86 -6.61 3.81 -13.19
C ALA A 86 -7.03 2.33 -13.06
N GLU A 87 -7.77 1.79 -14.04
CA GLU A 87 -8.24 0.40 -14.07
C GLU A 87 -7.23 -0.53 -14.74
N THR A 88 -6.04 -0.66 -14.15
CA THR A 88 -4.93 -1.45 -14.70
C THR A 88 -5.23 -2.95 -14.72
N THR A 89 -6.14 -3.44 -13.85
CA THR A 89 -6.54 -4.85 -13.82
C THR A 89 -7.19 -5.26 -15.13
N ALA A 90 -8.18 -4.48 -15.59
CA ALA A 90 -8.83 -4.73 -16.88
C ALA A 90 -7.86 -4.53 -18.05
N LEU A 91 -7.00 -3.50 -17.96
CA LEU A 91 -6.00 -3.21 -18.98
C LEU A 91 -4.99 -4.36 -19.14
N GLY A 92 -4.52 -4.96 -18.03
CA GLY A 92 -3.59 -6.08 -18.05
C GLY A 92 -4.19 -7.32 -18.71
N ALA A 93 -5.46 -7.63 -18.42
CA ALA A 93 -6.17 -8.73 -19.09
C ALA A 93 -6.33 -8.48 -20.60
N ALA A 94 -6.67 -7.24 -20.99
CA ALA A 94 -6.75 -6.84 -22.39
C ALA A 94 -5.40 -6.99 -23.10
N TYR A 95 -4.31 -6.49 -22.49
CA TYR A 95 -2.96 -6.62 -23.02
C TYR A 95 -2.54 -8.08 -23.22
N ALA A 96 -2.77 -8.95 -22.23
CA ALA A 96 -2.45 -10.37 -22.35
C ALA A 96 -3.20 -11.04 -23.51
N ALA A 97 -4.51 -10.78 -23.63
CA ALA A 97 -5.32 -11.32 -24.72
C ALA A 97 -4.91 -10.76 -26.08
N GLY A 98 -4.64 -9.46 -26.16
CA GLY A 98 -4.26 -8.79 -27.41
C GLY A 98 -2.87 -9.17 -27.90
N LEU A 99 -1.92 -9.46 -27.01
CA LEU A 99 -0.64 -10.06 -27.41
C LEU A 99 -0.84 -11.47 -27.98
N ALA A 100 -1.67 -12.30 -27.32
CA ALA A 100 -1.92 -13.67 -27.76
C ALA A 100 -2.65 -13.75 -29.12
N THR A 101 -3.46 -12.74 -29.46
CA THR A 101 -4.20 -12.67 -30.73
C THR A 101 -3.54 -11.82 -31.81
N GLY A 102 -2.39 -11.19 -31.51
CA GLY A 102 -1.68 -10.31 -32.44
C GLY A 102 -2.32 -8.93 -32.64
N PHE A 103 -3.21 -8.50 -31.74
CA PHE A 103 -3.72 -7.13 -31.72
C PHE A 103 -2.60 -6.11 -31.40
N TRP A 104 -1.69 -6.48 -30.49
CA TRP A 104 -0.41 -5.79 -30.26
C TRP A 104 0.76 -6.69 -30.62
N ARG A 105 1.86 -6.11 -31.10
CA ARG A 105 3.01 -6.88 -31.61
C ARG A 105 3.83 -7.51 -30.50
N ASP A 106 4.16 -6.73 -29.47
CA ASP A 106 5.08 -7.13 -28.40
C ASP A 106 4.90 -6.25 -27.15
N THR A 107 5.65 -6.56 -26.10
CA THR A 107 5.64 -5.80 -24.85
C THR A 107 6.23 -4.40 -24.97
N ASP A 108 7.06 -4.13 -25.98
CA ASP A 108 7.63 -2.79 -26.21
C ASP A 108 6.57 -1.84 -26.75
N GLU A 109 5.70 -2.32 -27.63
CA GLU A 109 4.52 -1.57 -28.07
C GLU A 109 3.62 -1.20 -26.87
N LEU A 110 3.37 -2.14 -25.95
CA LEU A 110 2.56 -1.87 -24.76
C LEU A 110 3.16 -0.81 -23.84
N ARG A 111 4.49 -0.73 -23.73
CA ARG A 111 5.17 0.29 -22.92
C ARG A 111 4.85 1.71 -23.39
N THR A 112 4.61 1.90 -24.69
CA THR A 112 4.25 3.21 -25.26
C THR A 112 2.86 3.70 -24.86
N HIS A 113 1.99 2.79 -24.40
CA HIS A 113 0.64 3.11 -23.96
C HIS A 113 0.58 3.55 -22.49
N TRP A 114 1.63 3.29 -21.70
CA TRP A 114 1.69 3.73 -20.31
C TRP A 114 2.01 5.23 -20.24
N SER A 115 1.22 5.96 -19.45
CA SER A 115 1.47 7.37 -19.15
C SER A 115 1.20 7.66 -17.68
N GLU A 116 2.10 8.43 -17.07
CA GLU A 116 1.97 8.89 -15.68
C GLU A 116 0.94 10.02 -15.63
N SER A 117 -0.04 9.91 -14.72
CA SER A 117 -0.97 11.01 -14.43
C SER A 117 -0.42 11.92 -13.36
N ARG A 118 0.07 11.33 -12.27
CA ARG A 118 0.57 12.08 -11.11
C ARG A 118 1.60 11.27 -10.34
N ARG A 119 2.54 12.00 -9.76
CA ARG A 119 3.56 11.49 -8.84
C ARG A 119 3.52 12.24 -7.52
N TRP A 120 3.77 11.53 -6.43
CA TRP A 120 4.00 12.08 -5.09
C TRP A 120 5.39 11.72 -4.63
N GLU A 121 6.14 12.73 -4.20
CA GLU A 121 7.47 12.58 -3.63
C GLU A 121 7.38 12.51 -2.10
N PRO A 122 8.22 11.70 -1.43
CA PRO A 122 8.24 11.61 0.02
C PRO A 122 8.65 12.94 0.66
N GLN A 123 7.92 13.35 1.70
CA GLN A 123 8.13 14.62 2.42
C GLN A 123 8.51 14.42 3.88
N TRP A 124 8.30 13.23 4.45
CA TRP A 124 8.69 12.95 5.84
C TRP A 124 10.18 12.67 5.95
N SER A 125 10.77 13.16 7.05
CA SER A 125 12.11 12.76 7.45
C SER A 125 12.16 11.29 7.81
N GLU A 126 13.37 10.72 7.82
CA GLU A 126 13.58 9.33 8.21
C GLU A 126 13.13 9.07 9.65
N GLU A 127 13.41 10.00 10.56
CA GLU A 127 13.06 9.88 11.99
C GLU A 127 11.55 9.78 12.17
N ARG A 128 10.79 10.67 11.52
CA ARG A 128 9.33 10.65 11.57
C ARG A 128 8.76 9.36 10.97
N ARG A 129 9.34 8.88 9.87
CA ARG A 129 8.93 7.65 9.20
C ARG A 129 9.20 6.42 10.07
N ALA A 130 10.32 6.40 10.78
CA ALA A 130 10.68 5.33 11.71
C ALA A 130 9.78 5.33 12.95
N GLU A 131 9.54 6.51 13.55
CA GLU A 131 8.66 6.67 14.72
C GLU A 131 7.23 6.20 14.41
N GLY A 132 6.65 6.68 13.30
CA GLY A 132 5.30 6.29 12.91
C GLY A 132 5.16 4.79 12.64
N TYR A 133 6.18 4.17 12.02
CA TYR A 133 6.16 2.74 11.78
C TYR A 133 6.33 1.91 13.05
N ALA A 134 7.18 2.35 13.99
CA ALA A 134 7.28 1.71 15.30
C ALA A 134 5.92 1.74 16.04
N GLY A 135 5.22 2.89 16.00
CA GLY A 135 3.87 3.03 16.54
C GLY A 135 2.87 2.07 15.88
N TRP A 136 2.92 1.94 14.54
CA TRP A 136 2.11 0.98 13.80
C TRP A 136 2.37 -0.47 14.23
N LYS A 137 3.64 -0.90 14.31
CA LYS A 137 3.98 -2.28 14.73
C LYS A 137 3.45 -2.59 16.12
N MET A 138 3.59 -1.65 17.05
CA MET A 138 3.02 -1.78 18.40
C MET A 138 1.49 -1.88 18.35
N ALA A 139 0.81 -1.12 17.51
CA ALA A 139 -0.64 -1.20 17.34
C ALA A 139 -1.06 -2.57 16.78
N VAL A 140 -0.33 -3.11 15.79
CA VAL A 140 -0.60 -4.44 15.23
C VAL A 140 -0.50 -5.53 16.30
N GLU A 141 0.51 -5.50 17.17
CA GLU A 141 0.62 -6.49 18.26
C GLU A 141 -0.61 -6.51 19.16
N ARG A 142 -1.27 -5.37 19.38
CA ARG A 142 -2.49 -5.30 20.19
C ARG A 142 -3.73 -5.86 19.49
N THR A 143 -3.64 -6.16 18.20
CA THR A 143 -4.71 -6.81 17.43
C THR A 143 -4.64 -8.34 17.50
N LEU A 144 -3.49 -8.90 17.90
CA LEU A 144 -3.22 -10.33 17.91
C LEU A 144 -3.80 -11.02 19.15
N ASP A 145 -3.90 -12.34 19.09
CA ASP A 145 -4.38 -13.24 20.13
C ASP A 145 -5.81 -12.91 20.61
N TRP A 146 -6.61 -12.29 19.74
CA TRP A 146 -7.94 -11.78 20.10
C TRP A 146 -9.01 -12.88 20.11
N VAL A 147 -9.10 -13.69 19.06
CA VAL A 147 -9.99 -14.87 19.06
C VAL A 147 -9.22 -16.15 19.23
N LYS A 148 -9.84 -17.12 19.93
CA LYS A 148 -9.36 -18.50 19.91
C LYS A 148 -9.70 -19.12 18.56
N VAL A 149 -8.67 -19.46 17.79
CA VAL A 149 -8.82 -20.21 16.55
C VAL A 149 -8.73 -21.69 16.90
N PRO A 150 -9.75 -22.52 16.62
CA PRO A 150 -9.67 -23.96 16.84
C PRO A 150 -8.50 -24.55 16.06
N GLU A 151 -7.75 -25.48 16.66
CA GLU A 151 -6.77 -26.26 15.92
C GLU A 151 -7.51 -27.07 14.85
N SER A 152 -7.07 -26.96 13.60
CA SER A 152 -7.58 -27.72 12.45
C SER A 152 -7.06 -29.15 12.44
#